data_AF-M3EKX4-F1
#
_entry.id   AF-M3EKX4-F1
#
_cell.length_a   1.000
_cell.length_b   1.000
_cell.length_c   1.000
_cell.angle_alpha   90.00
_cell.angle_beta   90.00
_cell.angle_gamma   90.00
#
_symmetry.space_group_name_H-M   'P 1'
#
loop_
_entity.id
_entity.type
_entity.pdbx_description
1 polymer ?
#
loop_
_entity_poly.entity_id
_entity_poly.type
_entity_poly.pdbx_seq_one_letter_code
_entity_poly.pdbx_strand_id
1 'polypeptide(L)'
;MTSTAARSDTSTSTEGAFEELARAVDAAVTAARALEGHAHTVAENLKEAIEAAHQAALVTIVRRLRADEAGRNALYELVDDPLVRMLLSLHGILRPDPMMETGAVLDTVRPGLQSHGGDVELVRIENGTAYVRLSGACNGCSMSSVTMRNTIEQALIQGVASISSVEVLPSEPSPALIPLESVRRRVESPEEAREAGWVQTAAATEIPDGEISQMRLTDASGQQVEIIVVRIGAGLTAYRNECAHMGLPLDGALLDVTAATLTCPWHGFCFDALSGDCLSAPGAALEQLPLRVDDGHVWIRIGA
;
A
#
# COMPACT_ATOMS: atom_id res chain seq x y z
N MET A 1 -13.29 -30.59 29.74
CA MET A 1 -13.10 -31.55 28.64
C MET A 1 -13.53 -30.87 27.36
N THR A 2 -12.53 -30.61 26.53
CA THR A 2 -12.53 -29.91 25.25
C THR A 2 -13.37 -30.64 24.20
N SER A 3 -14.19 -29.90 23.45
CA SER A 3 -14.74 -30.35 22.17
C SER A 3 -14.41 -29.31 21.11
N THR A 4 -13.16 -29.36 20.66
CA THR A 4 -12.70 -28.76 19.40
C THR A 4 -13.10 -29.70 18.28
N ALA A 5 -14.09 -29.34 17.47
CA ALA A 5 -14.46 -30.10 16.28
C ALA A 5 -14.75 -29.18 15.09
N ALA A 6 -13.97 -29.42 14.03
CA ALA A 6 -14.28 -29.26 12.60
C ALA A 6 -14.66 -27.85 12.09
N ARG A 7 -13.66 -27.07 11.68
CA ARG A 7 -13.78 -25.95 10.72
C ARG A 7 -13.01 -26.19 9.41
N SER A 8 -12.62 -27.43 9.11
CA SER A 8 -11.63 -27.74 8.06
C SER A 8 -12.17 -28.38 6.78
N ASP A 9 -13.47 -28.66 6.63
CA ASP A 9 -14.01 -29.38 5.45
C ASP A 9 -14.73 -28.50 4.42
N THR A 10 -15.18 -27.29 4.78
CA THR A 10 -15.97 -26.43 3.87
C THR A 10 -15.13 -25.57 2.92
N SER A 11 -13.87 -25.27 3.27
CA SER A 11 -13.01 -24.41 2.43
C SER A 11 -12.56 -25.13 1.15
N THR A 12 -12.25 -26.42 1.24
CA THR A 12 -11.73 -27.24 0.13
C THR A 12 -12.80 -27.48 -0.95
N SER A 13 -14.08 -27.54 -0.58
CA SER A 13 -15.19 -27.67 -1.54
C SER A 13 -15.49 -26.38 -2.31
N THR A 14 -15.36 -25.23 -1.64
CA THR A 14 -15.61 -23.92 -2.26
C THR A 14 -14.49 -23.53 -3.21
N GLU A 15 -13.25 -23.87 -2.87
CA GLU A 15 -12.06 -23.62 -3.70
C GLU A 15 -12.09 -24.46 -5.01
N GLY A 16 -12.49 -25.73 -4.92
CA GLY A 16 -12.70 -26.56 -6.12
C GLY A 16 -13.85 -26.07 -7.01
N ALA A 17 -14.95 -25.62 -6.41
CA ALA A 17 -16.08 -25.05 -7.15
C ALA A 17 -15.73 -23.72 -7.84
N PHE A 18 -14.88 -22.91 -7.19
CA PHE A 18 -14.34 -21.67 -7.74
C PHE A 18 -13.51 -21.92 -9.00
N GLU A 19 -12.53 -22.83 -8.93
CA GLU A 19 -11.66 -23.14 -10.08
C GLU A 19 -12.46 -23.69 -11.27
N GLU A 20 -13.49 -24.50 -11.00
CA GLU A 20 -14.36 -25.04 -12.04
C GLU A 20 -15.18 -23.94 -12.73
N LEU A 21 -15.76 -23.02 -11.95
CA LEU A 21 -16.49 -21.87 -12.48
C LEU A 21 -15.59 -20.93 -13.28
N ALA A 22 -14.41 -20.59 -12.78
CA ALA A 22 -13.44 -19.75 -13.47
C ALA A 22 -13.08 -20.35 -14.83
N ARG A 23 -12.74 -21.64 -14.86
CA ARG A 23 -12.41 -22.37 -16.09
C ARG A 23 -13.58 -22.41 -17.08
N ALA A 24 -14.80 -22.57 -16.58
CA ALA A 24 -16.00 -22.56 -17.42
C ALA A 24 -16.26 -21.19 -18.04
N VAL A 25 -16.08 -20.11 -17.27
CA VAL A 25 -16.18 -18.73 -17.77
C VAL A 25 -15.13 -18.46 -18.86
N ASP A 26 -13.86 -18.82 -18.63
CA ASP A 26 -12.78 -18.65 -19.60
C ASP A 26 -13.04 -19.42 -20.90
N ALA A 27 -13.51 -20.67 -20.80
CA ALA A 27 -13.89 -21.47 -21.95
C ALA A 27 -15.05 -20.84 -22.72
N ALA A 28 -16.08 -20.34 -22.03
CA ALA A 28 -17.23 -19.68 -22.65
C ALA A 28 -16.84 -18.38 -23.36
N VAL A 29 -16.00 -17.54 -22.72
CA VAL A 29 -15.47 -16.31 -23.31
C VAL A 29 -14.64 -16.61 -24.55
N THR A 30 -13.79 -17.64 -24.49
CA THR A 30 -12.97 -18.06 -25.63
C THR A 30 -13.83 -18.53 -26.80
N ALA A 31 -14.86 -19.34 -26.52
CA ALA A 31 -15.79 -19.81 -27.54
C ALA A 31 -16.61 -18.68 -28.16
N ALA A 32 -17.06 -17.71 -27.35
CA ALA A 32 -17.79 -16.54 -27.83
C ALA A 32 -16.95 -15.67 -28.78
N ARG A 33 -15.66 -15.45 -28.44
CA ARG A 33 -14.71 -14.71 -29.28
C ARG A 33 -14.41 -15.38 -30.64
N ALA A 34 -14.59 -16.70 -30.73
CA ALA A 34 -14.41 -17.45 -31.97
C ALA A 34 -15.63 -17.40 -32.91
N LEU A 35 -16.76 -16.83 -32.47
CA LEU A 35 -17.92 -16.62 -33.33
C LEU A 35 -17.65 -15.51 -34.35
N GLU A 36 -18.29 -15.58 -35.51
CA GLU A 36 -18.18 -14.56 -36.55
C GLU A 36 -19.56 -13.99 -36.94
N GLY A 37 -19.56 -12.77 -37.48
CA GLY A 37 -20.74 -12.11 -38.01
C GLY A 37 -21.85 -11.92 -36.98
N HIS A 38 -23.09 -12.25 -37.36
CA HIS A 38 -24.26 -12.00 -36.52
C HIS A 38 -24.25 -12.77 -35.19
N ALA A 39 -23.68 -13.99 -35.17
CA ALA A 39 -23.61 -14.82 -33.96
C ALA A 39 -22.72 -14.17 -32.88
N HIS A 40 -21.58 -13.58 -33.29
CA HIS A 40 -20.72 -12.81 -32.40
C HIS A 40 -21.46 -11.60 -31.81
N THR A 41 -22.15 -10.83 -32.65
CA THR A 41 -22.91 -9.65 -32.19
C THR A 41 -23.99 -10.02 -31.19
N VAL A 42 -24.74 -11.11 -31.42
CA VAL A 42 -25.78 -11.57 -30.48
C VAL A 42 -25.16 -12.03 -29.15
N ALA A 43 -24.04 -12.75 -29.20
CA ALA A 43 -23.33 -13.21 -28.00
C ALA A 43 -22.80 -12.04 -27.16
N GLU A 44 -22.15 -11.07 -27.78
CA GLU A 44 -21.65 -9.86 -27.10
C GLU A 44 -22.79 -9.03 -26.51
N ASN A 45 -23.85 -8.78 -27.27
CA ASN A 45 -25.01 -8.02 -26.76
C ASN A 45 -25.68 -8.71 -25.58
N LEU A 46 -25.78 -10.05 -25.60
CA LEU A 46 -26.34 -10.82 -24.49
C LEU A 46 -25.43 -10.72 -23.25
N LYS A 47 -24.11 -10.88 -23.43
CA LYS A 47 -23.12 -10.73 -22.38
C LYS A 47 -23.20 -9.35 -21.74
N GLU A 48 -23.15 -8.29 -22.54
CA GLU A 48 -23.24 -6.90 -22.08
C GLU A 48 -24.55 -6.63 -21.31
N ALA A 49 -25.68 -7.13 -21.80
CA ALA A 49 -26.98 -6.94 -21.15
C ALA A 49 -27.03 -7.64 -19.77
N ILE A 50 -26.51 -8.86 -19.67
CA ILE A 50 -26.43 -9.61 -18.41
C ILE A 50 -25.45 -8.91 -17.44
N GLU A 51 -24.28 -8.51 -17.92
CA GLU A 51 -23.27 -7.81 -17.13
C GLU A 51 -23.80 -6.49 -16.58
N ALA A 52 -24.49 -5.70 -17.39
CA ALA A 52 -25.10 -4.45 -16.96
C ALA A 52 -26.18 -4.67 -15.88
N ALA A 53 -27.02 -5.69 -16.03
CA ALA A 53 -28.04 -6.03 -15.05
C ALA A 53 -27.42 -6.49 -13.71
N HIS A 54 -26.42 -7.37 -13.76
CA HIS A 54 -25.69 -7.83 -12.59
C HIS A 54 -24.95 -6.70 -11.90
N GLN A 55 -24.24 -5.85 -12.65
CA GLN A 55 -23.52 -4.71 -12.10
C GLN A 55 -24.48 -3.75 -11.38
N ALA A 56 -25.63 -3.42 -11.99
CA ALA A 56 -26.63 -2.56 -11.37
C ALA A 56 -27.17 -3.13 -10.05
N ALA A 57 -27.43 -4.45 -10.01
CA ALA A 57 -27.88 -5.15 -8.81
C ALA A 57 -26.79 -5.16 -7.72
N LEU A 58 -25.57 -5.56 -8.07
CA LEU A 58 -24.43 -5.64 -7.14
C LEU A 58 -24.07 -4.27 -6.55
N VAL A 59 -24.06 -3.22 -7.36
CA VAL A 59 -23.85 -1.84 -6.87
C VAL A 59 -24.93 -1.46 -5.86
N THR A 60 -26.18 -1.83 -6.11
CA THR A 60 -27.29 -1.56 -5.18
C THR A 60 -27.11 -2.32 -3.87
N ILE A 61 -26.74 -3.60 -3.93
CA ILE A 61 -26.47 -4.44 -2.76
C ILE A 61 -25.32 -3.85 -1.94
N VAL A 62 -24.18 -3.59 -2.56
CA VAL A 62 -22.99 -3.02 -1.90
C VAL A 62 -23.31 -1.67 -1.25
N ARG A 63 -24.05 -0.79 -1.95
CA ARG A 63 -24.47 0.50 -1.38
C ARG A 63 -25.36 0.35 -0.15
N ARG A 64 -26.27 -0.64 -0.16
CA ARG A 64 -27.15 -0.92 0.98
C ARG A 64 -26.39 -1.52 2.15
N LEU A 65 -25.47 -2.46 1.90
CA LEU A 65 -24.61 -3.03 2.94
C LEU A 65 -23.73 -1.96 3.58
N ARG A 66 -23.23 -0.99 2.81
CA ARG A 66 -22.40 0.10 3.35
C ARG A 66 -23.17 1.15 4.16
N ALA A 67 -24.50 1.08 4.21
CA ALA A 67 -25.33 2.12 4.83
C ALA A 67 -25.24 2.15 6.36
N ASP A 68 -24.86 1.03 6.98
CA ASP A 68 -24.68 0.91 8.42
C ASP A 68 -23.45 0.06 8.76
N GLU A 69 -23.02 0.14 10.02
CA GLU A 69 -21.78 -0.48 10.49
C GLU A 69 -21.81 -2.02 10.41
N ALA A 70 -22.95 -2.64 10.74
CA ALA A 70 -23.11 -4.09 10.69
C ALA A 70 -23.03 -4.62 9.25
N GLY A 71 -23.67 -3.92 8.30
CA GLY A 71 -23.61 -4.26 6.89
C GLY A 71 -22.22 -4.07 6.28
N ARG A 72 -21.45 -3.05 6.72
CA ARG A 72 -20.04 -2.89 6.29
C ARG A 72 -19.18 -4.06 6.75
N ASN A 73 -19.33 -4.51 7.99
CA ASN A 73 -18.55 -5.63 8.52
C ASN A 73 -18.88 -6.93 7.76
N ALA A 74 -20.17 -7.18 7.50
CA ALA A 74 -20.58 -8.31 6.67
C ALA A 74 -20.03 -8.22 5.23
N LEU A 75 -19.95 -7.02 4.66
CA LEU A 75 -19.35 -6.84 3.33
C LEU A 75 -17.85 -7.18 3.33
N TYR A 76 -17.10 -6.83 4.38
CA TYR A 76 -15.67 -7.20 4.48
C TYR A 76 -15.49 -8.71 4.53
N GLU A 77 -16.26 -9.41 5.36
CA GLU A 77 -16.24 -10.89 5.41
C GLU A 77 -16.61 -11.51 4.06
N LEU A 78 -17.58 -10.93 3.34
CA LEU A 78 -17.98 -11.40 2.02
C LEU A 78 -16.90 -11.20 0.95
N VAL A 79 -16.14 -10.10 0.97
CA VAL A 79 -15.07 -9.83 -0.01
C VAL A 79 -13.87 -10.77 0.16
N ASP A 80 -13.75 -11.40 1.33
CA ASP A 80 -12.74 -12.44 1.57
C ASP A 80 -13.12 -13.81 0.98
N ASP A 81 -14.38 -14.01 0.59
CA ASP A 81 -14.79 -15.19 -0.16
C ASP A 81 -14.31 -15.11 -1.63
N PRO A 82 -13.57 -16.11 -2.14
CA PRO A 82 -13.02 -16.10 -3.51
C PRO A 82 -14.06 -15.94 -4.62
N LEU A 83 -15.26 -16.55 -4.47
CA LEU A 83 -16.33 -16.45 -5.47
C LEU A 83 -16.92 -15.04 -5.50
N VAL A 84 -17.13 -14.44 -4.32
CA VAL A 84 -17.62 -13.06 -4.21
C VAL A 84 -16.58 -12.10 -4.75
N ARG A 85 -15.31 -12.27 -4.40
CA ARG A 85 -14.20 -11.47 -4.91
C ARG A 85 -14.15 -11.50 -6.43
N MET A 86 -14.18 -12.68 -7.04
CA MET A 86 -14.22 -12.83 -8.49
C MET A 86 -15.45 -12.18 -9.12
N LEU A 87 -16.65 -12.35 -8.55
CA LEU A 87 -17.86 -11.71 -9.07
C LEU A 87 -17.74 -10.17 -9.05
N LEU A 88 -17.26 -9.60 -7.95
CA LEU A 88 -17.09 -8.15 -7.81
C LEU A 88 -15.99 -7.63 -8.74
N SER A 89 -14.91 -8.37 -8.94
CA SER A 89 -13.85 -8.02 -9.89
C SER A 89 -14.28 -8.15 -11.35
N LEU A 90 -15.01 -9.20 -11.71
CA LEU A 90 -15.55 -9.41 -13.06
C LEU A 90 -16.45 -8.24 -13.49
N HIS A 91 -17.24 -7.69 -12.56
CA HIS A 91 -18.10 -6.54 -12.81
C HIS A 91 -17.41 -5.18 -12.59
N GLY A 92 -16.09 -5.15 -12.36
CA GLY A 92 -15.30 -3.92 -12.17
C GLY A 92 -15.69 -3.11 -10.93
N ILE A 93 -16.41 -3.72 -9.99
CA ILE A 93 -16.82 -3.14 -8.71
C ILE A 93 -15.66 -3.20 -7.71
N LEU A 94 -14.92 -4.31 -7.72
CA LEU A 94 -13.64 -4.47 -7.04
C LEU A 94 -12.53 -4.46 -8.08
N ARG A 95 -11.98 -3.29 -8.39
CA ARG A 95 -10.79 -3.23 -9.25
C ARG A 95 -9.59 -3.70 -8.42
N PRO A 96 -8.88 -4.77 -8.82
CA PRO A 96 -7.59 -5.04 -8.22
C PRO A 96 -6.72 -3.80 -8.40
N ASP A 97 -6.14 -3.33 -7.30
CA ASP A 97 -5.26 -2.18 -7.33
C ASP A 97 -4.05 -2.53 -8.20
N PRO A 98 -3.75 -1.75 -9.27
CA PRO A 98 -2.57 -1.97 -10.08
C PRO A 98 -1.30 -2.13 -9.25
N MET A 99 -1.20 -1.45 -8.11
CA MET A 99 -0.07 -1.59 -7.17
C MET A 99 0.02 -3.00 -6.59
N MET A 100 -1.12 -3.57 -6.18
CA MET A 100 -1.19 -4.92 -5.61
C MET A 100 -0.88 -6.01 -6.65
N GLU A 101 -1.42 -5.90 -7.87
CA GLU A 101 -1.11 -6.85 -8.96
C GLU A 101 0.37 -6.80 -9.33
N THR A 102 0.93 -5.59 -9.43
CA THR A 102 2.33 -5.37 -9.73
C THR A 102 3.23 -5.92 -8.63
N GLY A 103 2.88 -5.70 -7.36
CA GLY A 103 3.59 -6.30 -6.21
C GLY A 103 3.61 -7.83 -6.29
N ALA A 104 2.45 -8.45 -6.55
CA ALA A 104 2.36 -9.90 -6.68
C ALA A 104 3.23 -10.46 -7.82
N VAL A 105 3.28 -9.78 -8.97
CA VAL A 105 4.17 -10.16 -10.08
C VAL A 105 5.64 -9.98 -9.70
N LEU A 106 6.00 -8.88 -9.02
CA LEU A 106 7.37 -8.65 -8.55
C LEU A 106 7.84 -9.71 -7.56
N ASP A 107 6.96 -10.19 -6.68
CA ASP A 107 7.27 -11.27 -5.74
C ASP A 107 7.65 -12.58 -6.45
N THR A 108 7.11 -12.84 -7.66
CA THR A 108 7.50 -14.03 -8.45
C THR A 108 8.92 -13.96 -9.01
N VAL A 109 9.42 -12.75 -9.32
CA VAL A 109 10.76 -12.54 -9.89
C VAL A 109 11.83 -12.26 -8.84
N ARG A 110 11.43 -11.82 -7.65
CA ARG A 110 12.31 -11.46 -6.53
C ARG A 110 13.32 -12.56 -6.14
N PRO A 111 12.98 -13.87 -6.09
CA PRO A 111 13.97 -14.92 -5.81
C PRO A 111 15.14 -14.95 -6.81
N GLY A 112 14.85 -14.71 -8.10
CA GLY A 112 15.87 -14.61 -9.15
C GLY A 112 16.76 -13.39 -8.97
N LEU A 113 16.18 -12.23 -8.65
CA LEU A 113 16.92 -10.99 -8.41
C LEU A 113 17.84 -11.10 -7.18
N GLN A 114 17.32 -11.67 -6.09
CA GLN A 114 18.07 -11.85 -4.84
C GLN A 114 19.22 -12.84 -5.01
N SER A 115 19.06 -13.87 -5.85
CA SER A 115 20.16 -14.79 -6.20
C SER A 115 21.34 -14.10 -6.88
N HIS A 116 21.09 -12.96 -7.53
CA HIS A 116 22.10 -12.11 -8.15
C HIS A 116 22.50 -10.90 -7.28
N GLY A 117 22.09 -10.89 -6.01
CA GLY A 117 22.47 -9.88 -5.03
C GLY A 117 21.78 -8.54 -5.20
N GLY A 118 20.58 -8.51 -5.78
CA GLY A 118 19.77 -7.29 -5.87
C GLY A 118 18.31 -7.52 -5.52
N ASP A 119 17.54 -6.44 -5.46
CA ASP A 119 16.10 -6.47 -5.23
C ASP A 119 15.39 -5.38 -6.06
N VAL A 120 14.07 -5.45 -6.08
CA VAL A 120 13.18 -4.50 -6.74
C VAL A 120 12.07 -4.08 -5.79
N GLU A 121 11.87 -2.78 -5.74
CA GLU A 121 10.81 -2.10 -5.00
C GLU A 121 9.91 -1.38 -6.01
N LEU A 122 8.60 -1.55 -5.89
CA LEU A 122 7.64 -0.75 -6.65
C LEU A 122 7.40 0.57 -5.92
N VAL A 123 7.68 1.69 -6.59
CA VAL A 123 7.50 3.03 -6.00
C VAL A 123 6.10 3.55 -6.29
N ARG A 124 5.66 3.50 -7.54
CA ARG A 124 4.36 4.01 -7.98
C ARG A 124 3.99 3.50 -9.38
N ILE A 125 2.72 3.63 -9.75
CA ILE A 125 2.24 3.39 -11.11
C ILE A 125 1.49 4.64 -11.59
N GLU A 126 1.90 5.20 -12.73
CA GLU A 126 1.19 6.33 -13.35
C GLU A 126 1.07 6.12 -14.86
N ASN A 127 -0.13 6.36 -15.39
CA ASN A 127 -0.43 6.31 -16.84
C ASN A 127 0.01 4.99 -17.51
N GLY A 128 -0.03 3.88 -16.77
CA GLY A 128 0.42 2.57 -17.24
C GLY A 128 1.93 2.37 -17.24
N THR A 129 2.69 3.28 -16.63
CA THR A 129 4.11 3.10 -16.36
C THR A 129 4.34 2.71 -14.90
N ALA A 130 4.98 1.57 -14.66
CA ALA A 130 5.43 1.19 -13.33
C ALA A 130 6.81 1.76 -13.03
N TYR A 131 6.90 2.56 -11.98
CA TYR A 131 8.14 3.14 -11.51
C TYR A 131 8.71 2.24 -10.43
N VAL A 132 9.85 1.63 -10.71
CA VAL A 132 10.51 0.69 -9.81
C VAL A 132 11.87 1.21 -9.40
N ARG A 133 12.31 0.85 -8.20
CA ARG A 133 13.64 1.12 -7.67
C ARG A 133 14.37 -0.19 -7.53
N LEU A 134 15.57 -0.25 -8.09
CA LEU A 134 16.45 -1.40 -7.92
C LEU A 134 17.37 -1.16 -6.71
N SER A 135 17.73 -2.22 -6.01
CA SER A 135 18.70 -2.20 -4.91
C SER A 135 19.77 -3.27 -5.07
N GLY A 136 20.90 -3.13 -4.37
CA GLY A 136 22.01 -4.09 -4.37
C GLY A 136 22.91 -4.04 -5.62
N ALA A 137 23.40 -5.20 -6.06
CA ALA A 137 24.32 -5.35 -7.20
C ALA A 137 23.76 -4.80 -8.54
N CYS A 138 22.46 -4.53 -8.59
CA CYS A 138 21.74 -3.92 -9.69
C CYS A 138 22.10 -2.44 -9.94
N ASN A 139 22.69 -1.75 -8.96
CA ASN A 139 22.80 -0.28 -8.95
C ASN A 139 24.14 0.29 -9.45
N GLY A 140 25.06 -0.50 -10.00
CA GLY A 140 26.41 0.02 -10.28
C GLY A 140 27.27 -0.66 -11.34
N CYS A 141 26.81 -1.74 -12.00
CA CYS A 141 27.59 -2.42 -13.04
C CYS A 141 26.84 -2.47 -14.37
N SER A 142 27.48 -1.96 -15.43
CA SER A 142 26.90 -1.65 -16.74
C SER A 142 26.42 -2.86 -17.57
N MET A 143 26.78 -4.10 -17.20
CA MET A 143 26.27 -5.31 -17.89
C MET A 143 25.20 -6.08 -17.11
N SER A 144 25.18 -6.06 -15.78
CA SER A 144 24.20 -6.83 -14.99
C SER A 144 22.85 -6.13 -14.85
N SER A 145 22.83 -4.79 -14.90
CA SER A 145 21.60 -3.98 -14.73
C SER A 145 20.65 -4.05 -15.93
N VAL A 146 21.14 -4.35 -17.13
CA VAL A 146 20.32 -4.43 -18.35
C VAL A 146 19.47 -5.70 -18.37
N THR A 147 20.07 -6.86 -18.10
CA THR A 147 19.36 -8.14 -18.10
C THR A 147 18.28 -8.22 -17.03
N MET A 148 18.54 -7.67 -15.84
CA MET A 148 17.56 -7.65 -14.75
C MET A 148 16.41 -6.67 -15.03
N ARG A 149 16.71 -5.48 -15.56
CA ARG A 149 15.68 -4.53 -16.01
C ARG A 149 14.74 -5.18 -17.03
N ASN A 150 15.30 -5.86 -18.02
CA ASN A 150 14.50 -6.55 -19.04
C ASN A 150 13.63 -7.67 -18.44
N THR A 151 14.14 -8.40 -17.44
CA THR A 151 13.38 -9.47 -16.77
C THR A 151 12.20 -8.91 -15.99
N ILE A 152 12.40 -7.82 -15.25
CA ILE A 152 11.35 -7.13 -14.50
C ILE A 152 10.33 -6.52 -15.46
N GLU A 153 10.79 -5.83 -16.50
CA GLU A 153 9.93 -5.22 -17.50
C GLU A 153 9.05 -6.25 -18.22
N GLN A 154 9.63 -7.37 -18.65
CA GLN A 154 8.86 -8.45 -19.27
C GLN A 154 7.84 -9.05 -18.32
N ALA A 155 8.23 -9.33 -17.06
CA ALA A 155 7.31 -9.89 -16.08
C ALA A 155 6.13 -8.95 -15.82
N LEU A 156 6.38 -7.65 -15.65
CA LEU A 156 5.34 -6.66 -15.37
C LEU A 156 4.40 -6.43 -16.55
N ILE A 157 4.92 -6.29 -17.77
CA ILE A 157 4.08 -6.11 -18.97
C ILE A 157 3.23 -7.37 -19.26
N GLN A 158 3.74 -8.57 -18.96
CA GLN A 158 2.98 -9.82 -19.17
C GLN A 158 1.99 -10.10 -18.03
N GLY A 159 2.35 -9.75 -16.80
CA GLY A 159 1.58 -10.10 -15.60
C GLY A 159 0.52 -9.08 -15.19
N VAL A 160 0.62 -7.83 -15.66
CA VAL A 160 -0.29 -6.74 -15.26
C VAL A 160 -0.80 -6.02 -16.51
N ALA A 161 -2.08 -6.22 -16.84
CA ALA A 161 -2.68 -5.67 -18.06
C ALA A 161 -2.67 -4.14 -18.14
N SER A 162 -2.61 -3.45 -16.99
CA SER A 162 -2.52 -1.99 -16.95
C SER A 162 -1.11 -1.42 -17.14
N ILE A 163 -0.06 -2.25 -17.14
CA ILE A 163 1.32 -1.80 -17.32
C ILE A 163 1.74 -1.96 -18.79
N SER A 164 2.13 -0.85 -19.41
CA SER A 164 2.66 -0.79 -20.76
C SER A 164 4.16 -0.45 -20.80
N SER A 165 4.72 0.07 -19.71
CA SER A 165 6.13 0.45 -19.62
C SER A 165 6.64 0.35 -18.18
N VAL A 166 7.96 0.19 -18.00
CA VAL A 166 8.61 0.17 -16.70
C VAL A 166 9.76 1.16 -16.69
N GLU A 167 9.75 2.09 -15.74
CA GLU A 167 10.80 3.08 -15.55
C GLU A 167 11.56 2.81 -14.26
N VAL A 168 12.89 2.75 -14.35
CA VAL A 168 13.74 2.56 -13.17
C VAL A 168 14.13 3.92 -12.62
N LEU A 169 13.60 4.25 -11.45
CA LEU A 169 13.98 5.47 -10.75
C LEU A 169 15.41 5.35 -10.22
N PRO A 170 16.20 6.43 -10.26
CA PRO A 170 17.52 6.46 -9.65
C PRO A 170 17.37 6.16 -8.16
N SER A 171 18.08 5.16 -7.64
CA SER A 171 18.06 4.81 -6.22
C SER A 171 18.39 6.04 -5.37
N GLU A 172 17.40 6.49 -4.59
CA GLU A 172 17.67 7.35 -3.45
C GLU A 172 18.55 6.56 -2.49
N PRO A 173 19.48 7.21 -1.78
CA PRO A 173 20.24 6.52 -0.76
C PRO A 173 19.24 5.85 0.17
N SER A 174 19.34 4.52 0.32
CA SER A 174 18.78 3.78 1.45
C SER A 174 18.89 4.67 2.68
N PRO A 175 17.87 4.76 3.56
CA PRO A 175 18.01 5.53 4.79
C PRO A 175 19.35 5.15 5.38
N ALA A 176 20.25 6.14 5.33
CA ALA A 176 21.61 5.93 5.77
C ALA A 176 21.42 5.47 7.21
N LEU A 177 21.96 4.30 7.56
CA LEU A 177 22.31 4.04 8.95
C LEU A 177 22.91 5.35 9.45
N ILE A 178 22.19 6.03 10.34
CA ILE A 178 22.58 7.35 10.82
C ILE A 178 24.01 7.15 11.32
N PRO A 179 25.02 7.79 10.70
CA PRO A 179 26.38 7.62 11.16
C PRO A 179 26.39 7.93 12.65
N LEU A 180 27.03 7.10 13.47
CA LEU A 180 27.09 7.32 14.92
C LEU A 180 27.62 8.74 15.26
N GLU A 181 28.32 9.35 14.30
CA GLU A 181 28.81 10.73 14.29
C GLU A 181 27.67 11.77 14.29
N SER A 182 26.54 11.50 13.63
CA SER A 182 25.35 12.36 13.58
C SER A 182 24.54 12.32 14.88
N VAL A 183 24.64 11.23 15.65
CA VAL A 183 24.06 11.11 17.00
C VAL A 183 24.92 11.83 18.05
N ARG A 184 26.21 12.06 17.75
CA ARG A 184 27.17 12.65 18.70
C ARG A 184 27.37 14.15 18.58
N ARG A 185 26.90 14.81 17.52
CA ARG A 185 26.97 16.27 17.42
C ARG A 185 25.74 16.88 18.11
N ARG A 186 25.90 17.25 19.38
CA ARG A 186 25.09 18.33 20.00
C ARG A 186 25.09 19.50 19.01
N VAL A 187 23.93 19.92 18.55
CA VAL A 187 23.84 21.14 17.74
C VAL A 187 24.25 22.30 18.65
N GLU A 188 25.21 23.11 18.19
CA GLU A 188 25.87 24.14 18.99
C GLU A 188 25.14 25.50 18.95
N SER A 189 24.04 25.66 18.20
CA SER A 189 23.07 26.74 18.41
C SER A 189 21.69 26.49 17.75
N PRO A 190 20.59 27.09 18.22
CA PRO A 190 19.26 26.99 17.58
C PRO A 190 19.21 27.46 16.12
N GLU A 191 20.10 28.38 15.73
CA GLU A 191 20.17 28.90 14.36
C GLU A 191 20.71 27.85 13.38
N GLU A 192 21.80 27.16 13.75
CA GLU A 192 22.37 26.06 12.94
C GLU A 192 21.39 24.89 12.80
N ALA A 193 20.60 24.61 13.84
CA ALA A 193 19.57 23.57 13.77
C ALA A 193 18.52 23.90 12.69
N ARG A 194 18.09 25.16 12.64
CA ARG A 194 17.11 25.66 11.68
C ARG A 194 17.66 25.67 10.26
N GLU A 195 18.92 26.05 10.08
CA GLU A 195 19.61 25.94 8.78
C GLU A 195 19.73 24.48 8.32
N ALA A 196 19.89 23.53 9.23
CA ALA A 196 19.89 22.09 8.94
C ALA A 196 18.47 21.48 8.83
N GLY A 197 17.43 22.32 8.73
CA GLY A 197 16.05 21.90 8.51
C GLY A 197 15.29 21.40 9.74
N TRP A 198 15.86 21.54 10.95
CA TRP A 198 15.18 21.20 12.21
C TRP A 198 14.26 22.33 12.66
N VAL A 199 13.02 21.98 12.98
CA VAL A 199 12.02 22.88 13.54
C VAL A 199 11.71 22.43 14.96
N GLN A 200 11.88 23.34 15.92
CA GLN A 200 11.45 23.14 17.30
C GLN A 200 9.91 23.21 17.36
N THR A 201 9.29 22.25 18.04
CA THR A 201 7.83 22.16 18.17
C THR A 201 7.41 22.42 19.63
N ALA A 202 6.62 21.53 20.23
CA ALA A 202 6.15 21.61 21.61
C ALA A 202 7.17 21.01 22.60
N ALA A 203 6.93 21.21 23.90
CA ALA A 203 7.64 20.44 24.91
C ALA A 203 7.24 18.96 24.79
N ALA A 204 8.18 18.03 24.98
CA ALA A 204 7.90 16.60 24.90
C ALA A 204 6.84 16.15 25.93
N THR A 205 6.72 16.87 27.05
CA THR A 205 5.71 16.66 28.09
C THR A 205 4.30 17.10 27.67
N GLU A 206 4.18 17.97 26.68
CA GLU A 206 2.90 18.47 26.18
C GLU A 206 2.30 17.54 25.12
N ILE A 207 3.07 16.57 24.62
CA ILE A 207 2.56 15.54 23.70
C ILE A 207 1.91 14.43 24.55
N PRO A 208 0.57 14.29 24.53
CA PRO A 208 -0.14 13.28 25.31
C PRO A 208 0.27 11.86 24.90
N ASP A 209 0.38 10.98 25.89
CA ASP A 209 0.65 9.55 25.67
C ASP A 209 -0.61 8.84 25.20
N GLY A 210 -0.48 7.98 24.19
CA GLY A 210 -1.59 7.23 23.61
C GLY A 210 -2.54 8.04 22.73
N GLU A 211 -2.09 9.20 22.27
CA GLU A 211 -2.85 10.08 21.39
C GLU A 211 -2.02 10.49 20.16
N ILE A 212 -2.72 11.02 19.14
CA ILE A 212 -2.11 11.60 17.93
C ILE A 212 -2.14 13.12 18.08
N SER A 213 -0.97 13.76 18.01
CA SER A 213 -0.85 15.22 18.01
C SER A 213 -0.59 15.75 16.61
N GLN A 214 -1.57 16.42 16.02
CA GLN A 214 -1.39 17.11 14.74
C GLN A 214 -0.61 18.42 14.94
N MET A 215 0.34 18.69 14.05
CA MET A 215 1.09 19.96 14.03
C MET A 215 1.29 20.45 12.60
N ARG A 216 1.37 21.77 12.43
CA ARG A 216 1.80 22.39 11.16
C ARG A 216 3.14 23.07 11.38
N LEU A 217 4.15 22.60 10.67
CA LEU A 217 5.51 23.11 10.76
C LEU A 217 5.85 23.96 9.55
N THR A 218 6.72 24.96 9.73
CA THR A 218 7.22 25.81 8.65
C THR A 218 8.74 25.74 8.65
N ASP A 219 9.33 25.40 7.50
CA ASP A 219 10.77 25.31 7.36
C ASP A 219 11.43 26.70 7.18
N ALA A 220 12.75 26.74 6.97
CA ALA A 220 13.48 27.98 6.72
C ALA A 220 13.13 28.66 5.39
N SER A 221 12.61 27.92 4.41
CA SER A 221 12.19 28.45 3.10
C SER A 221 10.77 29.04 3.13
N GLY A 222 10.02 28.80 4.20
CA GLY A 222 8.61 29.19 4.33
C GLY A 222 7.63 28.12 3.86
N GLN A 223 8.11 26.94 3.45
CA GLN A 223 7.27 25.80 3.10
C GLN A 223 6.60 25.24 4.35
N GLN A 224 5.30 24.96 4.25
CA GLN A 224 4.51 24.37 5.32
C GLN A 224 4.36 22.87 5.11
N VAL A 225 4.49 22.11 6.20
CA VAL A 225 4.29 20.66 6.23
C VAL A 225 3.34 20.32 7.39
N GLU A 226 2.28 19.58 7.08
CA GLU A 226 1.39 19.02 8.10
C GLU A 226 1.91 17.66 8.54
N ILE A 227 1.97 17.47 9.86
CA ILE A 227 2.53 16.28 10.48
C ILE A 227 1.61 15.77 11.57
N ILE A 228 1.79 14.51 11.92
CA ILE A 228 1.30 13.91 13.15
C ILE A 228 2.47 13.42 13.99
N VAL A 229 2.35 13.57 15.30
CA VAL A 229 3.26 12.97 16.27
C VAL A 229 2.48 11.94 17.07
N VAL A 230 2.98 10.72 17.10
CA VAL A 230 2.40 9.59 17.83
C VAL A 230 3.28 9.31 19.04
N ARG A 231 2.64 9.20 20.21
CA ARG A 231 3.32 8.85 21.45
C ARG A 231 2.79 7.54 22.00
N ILE A 232 3.70 6.58 22.22
CA ILE A 232 3.41 5.31 22.91
C ILE A 232 4.44 5.14 24.03
N GLY A 233 4.00 5.34 25.27
CA GLY A 233 4.83 5.37 26.47
C GLY A 233 5.88 6.49 26.41
N ALA A 234 7.15 6.07 26.34
CA ALA A 234 8.29 7.00 26.21
C ALA A 234 8.71 7.23 24.75
N GLY A 235 8.16 6.48 23.80
CA GLY A 235 8.49 6.59 22.38
C GLY A 235 7.69 7.72 21.71
N LEU A 236 8.38 8.51 20.88
CA LEU A 236 7.79 9.53 20.03
C LEU A 236 8.18 9.25 18.58
N THR A 237 7.21 9.22 17.70
CA THR A 237 7.40 9.09 16.26
C THR A 237 6.67 10.22 15.55
N ALA A 238 7.21 10.71 14.45
CA ALA A 238 6.61 11.76 13.65
C ALA A 238 6.45 11.28 12.21
N TYR A 239 5.29 11.55 11.63
CA TYR A 239 4.99 11.23 10.24
C TYR A 239 4.39 12.46 9.54
N ARG A 240 4.54 12.54 8.22
CA ARG A 240 3.70 13.44 7.42
C ARG A 240 2.23 13.07 7.65
N ASN A 241 1.34 14.05 7.71
CA ASN A 241 -0.09 13.83 7.92
C ASN A 241 -0.80 13.31 6.67
N GLU A 242 -0.29 12.24 6.08
CA GLU A 242 -0.73 11.70 4.80
C GLU A 242 -0.67 10.17 4.83
N CYS A 243 -1.81 9.53 4.59
CA CYS A 243 -1.89 8.08 4.49
C CYS A 243 -1.17 7.59 3.24
N ALA A 244 -0.30 6.59 3.38
CA ALA A 244 0.45 5.98 2.27
C ALA A 244 -0.43 5.40 1.15
N HIS A 245 -1.74 5.22 1.38
CA HIS A 245 -2.69 4.74 0.38
C HIS A 245 -3.12 5.83 -0.63
N MET A 246 -3.65 6.96 -0.14
CA MET A 246 -4.25 8.02 -0.99
C MET A 246 -3.88 9.43 -0.55
N GLY A 247 -2.88 9.60 0.31
CA GLY A 247 -2.46 10.89 0.85
C GLY A 247 -3.51 11.56 1.75
N LEU A 248 -4.55 10.83 2.18
CA LEU A 248 -5.60 11.40 3.02
C LEU A 248 -5.10 11.61 4.46
N PRO A 249 -5.61 12.63 5.17
CA PRO A 249 -5.11 12.98 6.51
C PRO A 249 -5.25 11.86 7.53
N LEU A 250 -4.27 11.74 8.43
CA LEU A 250 -4.17 10.74 9.50
C LEU A 250 -4.37 11.32 10.91
N ASP A 251 -4.61 12.62 11.04
CA ASP A 251 -4.87 13.27 12.33
C ASP A 251 -6.10 12.71 13.06
N GLY A 252 -7.03 12.10 12.33
CA GLY A 252 -8.17 11.37 12.88
C GLY A 252 -8.01 9.84 12.95
N ALA A 253 -6.79 9.31 12.80
CA ALA A 253 -6.55 7.87 12.83
C ALA A 253 -6.83 7.25 14.20
N LEU A 254 -7.23 5.97 14.21
CA LEU A 254 -7.41 5.21 15.44
C LEU A 254 -6.05 4.65 15.87
N LEU A 255 -5.56 5.06 17.05
CA LEU A 255 -4.34 4.55 17.65
C LEU A 255 -4.67 3.43 18.65
N ASP A 256 -4.16 2.23 18.40
CA ASP A 256 -4.14 1.13 19.38
C ASP A 256 -2.76 1.07 20.04
N VAL A 257 -2.67 1.58 21.26
CA VAL A 257 -1.43 1.59 22.05
C VAL A 257 -0.94 0.20 22.46
N THR A 258 -1.84 -0.80 22.52
CA THR A 258 -1.49 -2.16 22.95
C THR A 258 -0.90 -2.95 21.79
N ALA A 259 -1.49 -2.81 20.61
CA ALA A 259 -0.99 -3.39 19.37
C ALA A 259 0.12 -2.55 18.71
N ALA A 260 0.32 -1.31 19.17
CA ALA A 260 1.17 -0.30 18.56
C ALA A 260 0.81 -0.04 17.09
N THR A 261 -0.48 0.12 16.79
CA THR A 261 -0.95 0.33 15.42
C THR A 261 -1.71 1.64 15.24
N LEU A 262 -1.60 2.20 14.04
CA LEU A 262 -2.29 3.40 13.59
C LEU A 262 -3.21 3.03 12.43
N THR A 263 -4.52 3.19 12.58
CA THR A 263 -5.50 2.83 11.53
C THR A 263 -6.11 4.07 10.90
N CYS A 264 -5.88 4.24 9.60
CA CYS A 264 -6.40 5.34 8.80
C CYS A 264 -7.93 5.40 8.85
N PRO A 265 -8.55 6.56 9.14
CA PRO A 265 -9.99 6.66 9.38
C PRO A 265 -10.83 6.56 8.11
N TRP A 266 -10.19 6.67 6.93
CA TRP A 266 -10.88 6.72 5.65
C TRP A 266 -11.17 5.33 5.09
N HIS A 267 -10.12 4.50 4.98
CA HIS A 267 -10.17 3.21 4.30
C HIS A 267 -9.67 2.05 5.19
N GLY A 268 -9.27 2.32 6.42
CA GLY A 268 -8.86 1.29 7.39
C GLY A 268 -7.45 0.74 7.19
N PHE A 269 -6.61 1.39 6.38
CA PHE A 269 -5.20 1.01 6.26
C PHE A 269 -4.52 1.10 7.62
N CYS A 270 -3.93 -0.01 8.05
CA CYS A 270 -3.31 -0.17 9.35
C CYS A 270 -1.80 -0.11 9.20
N PHE A 271 -1.15 0.67 10.06
CA PHE A 271 0.28 0.88 10.08
C PHE A 271 0.84 0.50 11.44
N ASP A 272 2.08 0.02 11.50
CA ASP A 272 2.85 0.01 12.73
C ASP A 272 3.13 1.46 13.15
N ALA A 273 2.75 1.83 14.37
CA ALA A 273 2.83 3.20 14.86
C ALA A 273 4.25 3.64 15.23
N LEU A 274 5.22 2.71 15.26
CA LEU A 274 6.60 2.95 15.62
C LEU A 274 7.50 3.06 14.38
N SER A 275 7.35 2.14 13.41
CA SER A 275 8.12 2.15 12.16
C SER A 275 7.42 2.92 11.04
N GLY A 276 6.09 2.96 11.06
CA GLY A 276 5.27 3.49 9.96
C GLY A 276 4.98 2.47 8.86
N ASP A 277 5.44 1.22 8.99
CA ASP A 277 5.20 0.17 8.00
C ASP A 277 3.71 -0.15 7.89
N CYS A 278 3.20 -0.26 6.67
CA CYS A 278 1.81 -0.63 6.46
C CYS A 278 1.64 -2.14 6.67
N LEU A 279 0.85 -2.49 7.68
CA LEU A 279 0.47 -3.86 8.00
C LEU A 279 -0.63 -4.38 7.06
N SER A 280 -1.42 -3.48 6.48
CA SER A 280 -2.45 -3.82 5.49
C SER A 280 -1.89 -4.04 4.08
N ALA A 281 -0.75 -3.44 3.75
CA ALA A 281 -0.14 -3.49 2.43
C ALA A 281 1.40 -3.47 2.55
N PRO A 282 2.06 -4.64 2.59
CA PRO A 282 3.50 -4.74 2.73
C PRO A 282 4.25 -3.92 1.67
N GLY A 283 5.24 -3.13 2.08
CA GLY A 283 6.03 -2.26 1.21
C GLY A 283 5.50 -0.83 1.06
N ALA A 284 4.25 -0.56 1.47
CA ALA A 284 3.81 0.81 1.73
C ALA A 284 4.22 1.21 3.15
N ALA A 285 4.61 2.48 3.35
CA ALA A 285 4.93 3.01 4.67
C ALA A 285 4.56 4.48 4.75
N LEU A 286 4.30 4.93 5.98
CA LEU A 286 4.18 6.35 6.27
C LEU A 286 5.52 7.05 6.06
N GLU A 287 5.49 8.28 5.55
CA GLU A 287 6.70 9.10 5.48
C GLU A 287 7.08 9.54 6.89
N GLN A 288 8.05 8.85 7.49
CA GLN A 288 8.57 9.17 8.82
C GLN A 288 9.52 10.36 8.76
N LEU A 289 9.31 11.32 9.65
CA LEU A 289 10.14 12.51 9.78
C LEU A 289 11.14 12.33 10.93
N PRO A 290 12.42 12.67 10.74
CA PRO A 290 13.41 12.59 11.81
C PRO A 290 12.98 13.41 13.02
N LEU A 291 12.90 12.76 14.17
CA LEU A 291 12.51 13.35 15.44
C LEU A 291 13.61 13.17 16.49
N ARG A 292 13.83 14.20 17.31
CA ARG A 292 14.66 14.12 18.51
C ARG A 292 14.06 14.96 19.63
N VAL A 293 14.47 14.67 20.86
CA VAL A 293 14.12 15.46 22.05
C VAL A 293 15.40 16.05 22.62
N ASP A 294 15.52 17.38 22.55
CA ASP A 294 16.66 18.14 23.07
C ASP A 294 16.13 19.20 24.05
N ASP A 295 16.74 19.30 25.23
CA ASP A 295 16.34 20.22 26.31
C ASP A 295 14.83 20.21 26.60
N GLY A 296 14.23 19.01 26.57
CA GLY A 296 12.80 18.79 26.85
C GLY A 296 11.85 19.20 25.72
N HIS A 297 12.37 19.66 24.58
CA HIS A 297 11.58 20.05 23.41
C HIS A 297 11.72 19.04 22.28
N VAL A 298 10.63 18.84 21.55
CA VAL A 298 10.63 18.01 20.35
C VAL A 298 11.14 18.84 19.17
N TRP A 299 12.07 18.24 18.42
CA TRP A 299 12.61 18.80 17.19
C TRP A 299 12.33 17.83 16.06
N ILE A 300 11.79 18.34 14.96
CA ILE A 300 11.43 17.54 13.78
C ILE A 300 12.10 18.16 12.56
N ARG A 301 12.75 17.33 11.74
CA ARG A 301 13.39 17.81 10.50
C ARG A 301 12.41 17.73 9.34
N ILE A 302 12.12 18.87 8.70
CA ILE A 302 11.18 18.98 7.56
C ILE A 302 11.78 19.62 6.30
N GLY A 303 13.06 20.01 6.33
CA GLY A 303 13.81 20.55 5.20
C GLY A 303 15.15 19.84 5.02
N ALA A 304 15.63 19.76 3.77
CA ALA A 304 16.95 19.23 3.43
C ALA A 304 18.05 20.24 3.74
#